data_AF-A0A7V0JT12-F1
#
_entry.id   AF-A0A7V0JT12-F1
#
_cell.length_a   1.000
_cell.length_b   1.000
_cell.length_c   1.000
_cell.angle_alpha   90.00
_cell.angle_beta   90.00
_cell.angle_gamma   90.00
#
_symmetry.space_group_name_H-M   'P 1'
#
loop_
_entity.id
_entity.type
_entity.pdbx_description
1 polymer ?
#
loop_
_entity_poly.entity_id
_entity_poly.type
_entity_poly.pdbx_seq_one_letter_code
_entity_poly.pdbx_strand_id
1 'polypeptide(L)' 'MRGNVRSRLRVIVKRILRKYGYPPDKQERATQIVLEQAEVLCESWTEEMVQ' A
#
# COMPACT_ATOMS: atom_id res chain seq x y z
N MET A 1 -14.90 -2.78 -6.83
CA MET A 1 -14.48 -1.70 -5.91
C MET A 1 -13.07 -1.94 -5.33
N ARG A 2 -12.75 -3.11 -4.74
CA ARG A 2 -11.42 -3.43 -4.19
C ARG A 2 -10.22 -3.22 -5.14
N GLY A 3 -10.32 -3.69 -6.40
CA GLY A 3 -9.24 -3.51 -7.39
C GLY A 3 -8.96 -2.04 -7.76
N ASN A 4 -9.97 -1.16 -7.63
CA ASN A 4 -9.82 0.27 -7.94
C ASN A 4 -9.07 1.00 -6.81
N VAL A 5 -9.27 0.58 -5.56
CA VAL A 5 -8.55 1.08 -4.39
C VAL A 5 -7.08 0.65 -4.44
N ARG A 6 -6.81 -0.64 -4.71
CA ARG A 6 -5.44 -1.17 -4.81
C ARG A 6 -4.63 -0.47 -5.91
N SER A 7 -5.26 -0.21 -7.06
CA SER A 7 -4.64 0.52 -8.17
C SER A 7 -4.28 1.96 -7.79
N ARG A 8 -5.19 2.68 -7.12
CA ARG A 8 -4.91 4.05 -6.62
C ARG A 8 -3.81 4.07 -5.57
N LEU A 9 -3.83 3.13 -4.63
CA LEU A 9 -2.82 3.04 -3.57
C LEU A 9 -1.42 2.79 -4.15
N ARG A 10 -1.30 1.92 -5.16
CA ARG A 10 -0.06 1.67 -5.89
C ARG A 10 0.53 2.95 -6.52
N VAL A 11 -0.31 3.84 -7.06
CA VAL A 11 0.13 5.13 -7.63
C VAL A 11 0.66 6.06 -6.54
N ILE A 12 -0.03 6.16 -5.40
CA ILE A 12 0.36 6.99 -4.27
C ILE A 12 1.71 6.53 -3.71
N VAL A 13 1.87 5.22 -3.46
CA VAL A 13 3.10 4.66 -2.91
C VAL A 13 4.28 4.90 -3.86
N LYS A 14 4.13 4.65 -5.17
CA LYS A 14 5.18 4.95 -6.16
C LYS A 14 5.54 6.44 -6.18
N ARG A 15 4.56 7.35 -6.01
CA ARG A 15 4.82 8.80 -5.94
C ARG A 15 5.63 9.17 -4.69
N ILE A 16 5.31 8.58 -3.54
CA ILE A 16 6.05 8.79 -2.28
C ILE A 16 7.49 8.29 -2.42
N LEU A 17 7.68 7.05 -2.89
CA LEU A 17 9.00 6.46 -3.07
C LEU A 17 9.89 7.32 -3.98
N ARG A 18 9.34 7.83 -5.09
CA ARG A 18 10.06 8.78 -5.96
C ARG A 18 10.38 10.10 -5.27
N LYS A 19 9.42 10.67 -4.54
CA LYS A 19 9.60 11.95 -3.81
C LYS A 19 10.75 11.88 -2.81
N TYR A 20 10.97 10.73 -2.17
CA TYR A 20 12.02 10.52 -1.18
C TYR A 20 13.27 9.81 -1.74
N GLY A 21 13.43 9.73 -3.07
CA GLY A 21 14.65 9.22 -3.70
C GLY A 21 14.87 7.71 -3.57
N TYR A 22 13.80 6.93 -3.36
CA TYR A 22 13.92 5.48 -3.22
C TYR A 22 14.37 4.83 -4.55
N PRO A 23 15.33 3.88 -4.53
CA PRO A 23 15.91 3.31 -5.75
C PRO A 23 14.86 2.68 -6.68
N PRO A 24 14.84 3.02 -7.98
CA PRO A 24 13.81 2.58 -8.92
C PRO A 24 13.71 1.06 -9.06
N ASP A 25 14.83 0.35 -8.95
CA ASP A 25 14.93 -1.11 -8.94
C ASP A 25 14.24 -1.76 -7.73
N LYS A 26 14.17 -1.04 -6.59
CA LYS A 26 13.53 -1.52 -5.35
C LYS A 26 12.09 -1.04 -5.21
N GLN A 27 11.65 -0.06 -6.00
CA GLN A 27 10.32 0.56 -5.86
C GLN A 27 9.18 -0.45 -5.99
N GLU A 28 9.29 -1.42 -6.90
CA GLU A 28 8.23 -2.41 -7.09
C GLU A 28 8.05 -3.29 -5.85
N ARG A 29 9.15 -3.82 -5.30
CA ARG A 29 9.11 -4.64 -4.09
C ARG A 29 8.59 -3.87 -2.89
N ALA A 30 9.09 -2.65 -2.67
CA ALA A 30 8.59 -1.77 -1.60
C ALA A 30 7.10 -1.46 -1.77
N THR A 31 6.64 -1.24 -3.01
CA THR A 31 5.22 -1.01 -3.27
C THR A 31 4.37 -2.25 -2.95
N GLN A 32 4.82 -3.47 -3.27
CA GLN A 32 4.08 -4.69 -2.89
C GLN A 32 3.97 -4.83 -1.38
N ILE A 33 5.06 -4.64 -0.64
CA ILE A 33 5.07 -4.76 0.83
C ILE A 33 4.07 -3.79 1.46
N VAL A 34 4.04 -2.52 1.02
CA VAL A 34 3.10 -1.54 1.56
C VAL A 34 1.64 -1.90 1.26
N LEU A 35 1.36 -2.49 0.09
CA LEU A 35 0.02 -2.95 -0.24
C LEU A 35 -0.41 -4.14 0.63
N GLU A 36 0.47 -5.11 0.84
CA GLU A 36 0.23 -6.26 1.73
C GLU A 36 -0.01 -5.81 3.18
N GLN A 37 0.83 -4.89 3.68
CA GLN A 37 0.66 -4.31 5.02
C GLN A 37 -0.66 -3.55 5.17
N ALA A 38 -1.06 -2.79 4.15
CA ALA A 38 -2.33 -2.07 4.17
C ALA A 38 -3.54 -3.03 4.22
N GLU A 39 -3.47 -4.18 3.56
CA GLU A 39 -4.53 -5.19 3.60
C GLU A 39 -4.66 -5.79 5.00
N VAL A 40 -3.55 -6.20 5.61
CA VAL A 40 -3.52 -6.74 6.99
C VAL A 40 -4.02 -5.72 8.01
N LEU A 41 -3.57 -4.46 7.91
CA LEU A 41 -4.00 -3.39 8.81
C LEU A 41 -5.49 -3.12 8.69
N CYS A 42 -6.03 -3.04 7.47
CA CYS A 42 -7.45 -2.82 7.26
C CYS A 42 -8.31 -3.97 7.80
N GLU A 43 -7.87 -5.22 7.67
CA GLU A 43 -8.55 -6.38 8.27
C GLU A 43 -8.58 -6.25 9.80
N SER A 44 -7.44 -5.97 10.43
CA SER A 44 -7.36 -5.80 11.89
C SER A 44 -8.25 -4.67 12.42
N TRP A 45 -8.31 -3.53 11.73
CA TRP A 45 -9.16 -2.40 12.15
C TRP A 45 -10.64 -2.69 12.00
N THR A 46 -11.04 -3.46 10.98
CA THR A 46 -12.44 -3.89 10.86
C THR A 46 -12.84 -4.89 11.94
N GLU A 47 -11.90 -5.70 12.44
CA GLU A 47 -12.16 -6.64 13.54
C GLU A 47 -12.27 -5.92 14.88
N GLU A 48 -11.38 -4.96 15.18
CA GLU A 48 -11.46 -4.13 16.41
C GLU A 48 -12.73 -3.27 16.48
N MET A 49 -13.21 -2.75 15.35
CA MET A 49 -14.41 -1.89 15.31
C MET A 49 -15.74 -2.66 15.45
N VAL A 50 -15.71 -4.00 15.41
CA VAL A 50 -16.91 -4.86 15.48
C VAL A 50 -16.99 -5.60 16.83
N GLN A 51 -16.01 -5.40 17.73
CA GLN A 51 -16.07 -5.79 19.14
C GLN A 51 -16.60 -4.66 20.02
#